data_AF-A0A7W8C1T8-F1
#
_entry.id   AF-A0A7W8C1T8-F1
#
_cell.length_a   1.000
_cell.length_b   1.000
_cell.length_c   1.000
_cell.angle_alpha   90.00
_cell.angle_beta   90.00
_cell.angle_gamma   90.00
#
_symmetry.space_group_name_H-M   'P 1'
#
loop_
_entity.id
_entity.type
_entity.pdbx_description
1 polymer ?
#
loop_
_entity_poly.entity_id
_entity_poly.type
_entity_poly.pdbx_seq_one_letter_code
_entity_poly.pdbx_strand_id
1 'polypeptide(L)'
;MSKKSKNTEPETAENNDSAEAQAHKEAQAAAEGKNRVHTEALGDAWAVLTGQNPAAIMDQVVSTVLHEGGTRPSWQWKRGSTDHIMMAWPQDQPLRAAVLVMGEEGEKLTPVTAVPLLDGLPNDLMVEGVHLWESGMGANVAVSMIEGKNPMWFFDPLYGRDRTDLTPGVTHTFLVAGLAFAIRKALLDQMTITQGPQYEAYAEQWLEANPGKSRLDVPPLQVDVSDRHMIMPGRNFCEYQMRAVIEEVQDCQLDKMPVKALFVTFPFENREPLRLVIYASKMVLGDLEPEVGQAIDAYIWLQGRIIDIDEGPQQ
;
A
#
# COMPACT_ATOMS: atom_id res chain seq x y z
N MET A 1 64.04 -26.23 24.56
CA MET A 1 63.44 -25.17 23.72
C MET A 1 62.03 -24.91 24.21
N SER A 2 61.78 -23.74 24.79
CA SER A 2 60.47 -23.30 25.25
C SER A 2 59.54 -23.00 24.09
N LYS A 3 58.29 -23.47 24.14
CA LYS A 3 57.18 -22.82 23.43
C LYS A 3 55.98 -22.69 24.38
N LYS A 4 55.61 -21.42 24.57
CA LYS A 4 54.51 -20.90 25.39
C LYS A 4 53.16 -21.44 24.91
N SER A 5 52.28 -21.81 25.83
CA SER A 5 50.83 -21.81 25.62
C SER A 5 50.37 -20.39 25.31
N LYS A 6 49.61 -20.21 24.24
CA LYS A 6 48.92 -18.96 23.93
C LYS A 6 47.44 -19.18 24.27
N ASN A 7 46.97 -18.47 25.31
CA ASN A 7 45.56 -18.28 25.62
C ASN A 7 44.83 -17.76 24.39
N THR A 8 43.67 -18.33 24.08
CA THR A 8 42.73 -17.79 23.09
C THR A 8 41.55 -17.24 23.90
N GLU A 9 41.39 -15.91 23.88
CA GLU A 9 40.22 -15.19 24.41
C GLU A 9 39.02 -15.34 23.45
N PRO A 10 37.78 -15.12 23.92
CA PRO A 10 36.58 -15.40 23.16
C PRO A 10 36.18 -14.23 22.25
N GLU A 11 36.45 -14.35 20.95
CA GLU A 11 36.08 -13.37 19.89
C GLU A 11 34.57 -13.37 19.51
N THR A 12 33.68 -13.88 20.35
CA THR A 12 32.28 -14.16 19.96
C THR A 12 31.22 -13.26 20.57
N ALA A 13 31.56 -12.36 21.51
CA ALA A 13 30.58 -11.48 22.16
C ALA A 13 30.39 -10.13 21.45
N GLU A 14 31.47 -9.49 20.98
CA GLU A 14 31.40 -8.11 20.44
C GLU A 14 30.77 -8.02 19.04
N ASN A 15 30.77 -9.11 18.27
CA ASN A 15 30.25 -9.11 16.90
C ASN A 15 28.71 -9.18 16.86
N ASN A 16 28.07 -9.82 17.86
CA ASN A 16 26.61 -9.96 17.94
C ASN A 16 25.92 -8.64 18.26
N ASP A 17 26.46 -7.86 19.21
CA ASP A 17 25.91 -6.54 19.59
C ASP A 17 25.89 -5.56 18.40
N SER A 18 26.89 -5.65 17.50
CA SER A 18 26.96 -4.78 16.31
C SER A 18 25.92 -5.14 15.25
N ALA A 19 25.65 -6.44 15.05
CA ALA A 19 24.68 -6.94 14.08
C ALA A 19 23.24 -6.70 14.56
N GLU A 20 22.97 -6.88 15.85
CA GLU A 20 21.67 -6.60 16.46
C GLU A 20 21.35 -5.10 16.47
N ALA A 21 22.34 -4.24 16.76
CA ALA A 21 22.17 -2.79 16.68
C ALA A 21 21.91 -2.31 15.24
N GLN A 22 22.57 -2.93 14.25
CA GLN A 22 22.33 -2.62 12.83
C GLN A 22 20.93 -3.10 12.38
N ALA A 23 20.53 -4.33 12.76
CA ALA A 23 19.19 -4.84 12.50
C ALA A 23 18.11 -3.97 13.15
N HIS A 24 18.35 -3.42 14.35
CA HIS A 24 17.44 -2.49 15.01
C HIS A 24 17.34 -1.15 14.25
N LYS A 25 18.46 -0.59 13.80
CA LYS A 25 18.45 0.63 12.96
C LYS A 25 17.71 0.40 11.66
N GLU A 26 17.88 -0.76 11.04
CA GLU A 26 17.19 -1.13 9.81
C GLU A 26 15.69 -1.37 10.05
N ALA A 27 15.30 -2.04 11.13
CA ALA A 27 13.90 -2.24 11.52
C ALA A 27 13.21 -0.91 11.86
N GLN A 28 13.89 -0.01 12.56
CA GLN A 28 13.38 1.32 12.86
C GLN A 28 13.29 2.18 11.60
N ALA A 29 14.30 2.15 10.73
CA ALA A 29 14.26 2.85 9.44
C ALA A 29 13.16 2.28 8.52
N ALA A 30 12.88 0.98 8.58
CA ALA A 30 11.79 0.33 7.84
C ALA A 30 10.42 0.75 8.41
N ALA A 31 10.25 0.75 9.73
CA ALA A 31 9.03 1.24 10.39
C ALA A 31 8.78 2.74 10.10
N GLU A 32 9.86 3.53 10.01
CA GLU A 32 9.81 4.94 9.62
C GLU A 32 9.74 5.14 8.10
N GLY A 33 9.82 4.08 7.29
CA GLY A 33 9.75 4.13 5.83
C GLY A 33 10.92 4.82 5.12
N LYS A 34 12.08 4.99 5.80
CA LYS A 34 13.24 5.76 5.31
C LYS A 34 14.06 5.08 4.21
N ASN A 35 13.95 3.76 4.07
CA ASN A 35 14.69 2.95 3.08
C ASN A 35 13.82 2.47 1.91
N ARG A 36 12.66 3.09 1.70
CA ARG A 36 11.72 2.70 0.65
C ARG A 36 12.22 3.10 -0.72
N VAL A 37 11.81 2.34 -1.73
CA VAL A 37 12.16 2.56 -3.14
C VAL A 37 10.91 2.86 -3.94
N HIS A 38 10.99 3.80 -4.89
CA HIS A 38 9.94 4.01 -5.87
C HIS A 38 10.12 2.95 -6.96
N THR A 39 9.31 1.90 -6.91
CA THR A 39 9.26 0.88 -7.95
C THR A 39 8.23 1.28 -9.00
N GLU A 40 8.67 1.44 -10.25
CA GLU A 40 7.86 1.88 -11.37
C GLU A 40 7.44 0.69 -12.23
N ALA A 41 6.68 -0.22 -11.62
CA ALA A 41 6.20 -1.42 -12.29
C ALA A 41 4.85 -1.87 -11.71
N LEU A 42 4.02 -2.47 -12.57
CA LEU A 42 2.72 -3.02 -12.19
C LEU A 42 2.68 -4.56 -12.30
N GLY A 43 3.85 -5.19 -12.48
CA GLY A 43 3.97 -6.62 -12.69
C GLY A 43 3.37 -7.43 -11.52
N ASP A 44 3.73 -7.08 -10.29
CA ASP A 44 3.22 -7.77 -9.10
C ASP A 44 1.71 -7.59 -8.96
N ALA A 45 1.19 -6.38 -9.20
CA ALA A 45 -0.24 -6.10 -9.18
C ALA A 45 -1.01 -6.95 -10.20
N TRP A 46 -0.50 -7.06 -11.43
CA TRP A 46 -1.11 -7.92 -12.45
C TRP A 46 -0.98 -9.41 -12.11
N ALA A 47 0.17 -9.85 -11.58
CA ALA A 47 0.43 -11.24 -11.24
C ALA A 47 -0.53 -11.73 -10.15
N VAL A 48 -0.75 -10.94 -9.09
CA VAL A 48 -1.68 -11.31 -8.01
C VAL A 48 -3.12 -11.31 -8.47
N LEU A 49 -3.51 -10.39 -9.36
CA LEU A 49 -4.88 -10.29 -9.87
C LEU A 49 -5.23 -11.41 -10.84
N THR A 50 -4.27 -11.88 -11.62
CA THR A 50 -4.55 -12.82 -12.73
C THR A 50 -4.05 -14.22 -12.45
N GLY A 51 -3.16 -14.39 -11.47
CA GLY A 51 -2.45 -15.64 -11.20
C GLY A 51 -1.48 -16.06 -12.31
N GLN A 52 -1.19 -15.15 -13.26
CA GLN A 52 -0.44 -15.43 -14.48
C GLN A 52 0.76 -14.49 -14.61
N ASN A 53 1.74 -14.89 -15.42
CA ASN A 53 2.86 -14.02 -15.75
C ASN A 53 2.32 -12.81 -16.56
N PRO A 54 2.50 -11.56 -16.07
CA PRO A 54 1.99 -10.37 -16.74
C PRO A 54 2.42 -10.29 -18.21
N ALA A 55 3.67 -10.62 -18.51
CA ALA A 55 4.20 -10.57 -19.88
C ALA A 55 3.47 -11.50 -20.87
N ALA A 56 2.80 -12.54 -20.37
CA ALA A 56 2.05 -13.49 -21.20
C ALA A 56 0.60 -13.07 -21.45
N ILE A 57 0.05 -12.15 -20.65
CA ILE A 57 -1.39 -11.80 -20.67
C ILE A 57 -1.67 -10.36 -21.09
N MET A 58 -0.66 -9.46 -21.08
CA MET A 58 -0.88 -8.04 -21.36
C MET A 58 -1.52 -7.79 -22.74
N ASP A 59 -1.12 -8.51 -23.79
CA ASP A 59 -1.71 -8.35 -25.12
C ASP A 59 -3.21 -8.69 -25.12
N GLN A 60 -3.60 -9.73 -24.40
CA GLN A 60 -5.00 -10.11 -24.24
C GLN A 60 -5.76 -9.05 -23.43
N VAL A 61 -5.20 -8.59 -22.31
CA VAL A 61 -5.81 -7.53 -21.48
C VAL A 61 -6.06 -6.28 -22.32
N VAL A 62 -5.07 -5.84 -23.09
CA VAL A 62 -5.20 -4.66 -23.96
C VAL A 62 -6.28 -4.90 -25.02
N SER A 63 -6.24 -6.03 -25.71
CA SER A 63 -7.24 -6.38 -26.72
C SER A 63 -8.67 -6.38 -26.15
N THR A 64 -8.88 -7.01 -25.00
CA THR A 64 -10.19 -7.06 -24.33
C THR A 64 -10.67 -5.68 -23.93
N VAL A 65 -9.83 -4.86 -23.31
CA VAL A 65 -10.22 -3.50 -22.89
C VAL A 65 -10.56 -2.63 -24.10
N LEU A 66 -9.83 -2.73 -25.20
CA LEU A 66 -10.11 -1.95 -26.41
C LEU A 66 -11.39 -2.42 -27.13
N HIS A 67 -11.76 -3.69 -27.03
CA HIS A 67 -12.92 -4.27 -27.70
C HIS A 67 -14.22 -4.18 -26.86
N GLU A 68 -14.11 -4.42 -25.55
CA GLU A 68 -15.26 -4.55 -24.65
C GLU A 68 -15.32 -3.46 -23.58
N GLY A 69 -14.24 -2.70 -23.41
CA GLY A 69 -14.16 -1.65 -22.42
C GLY A 69 -14.98 -0.40 -22.78
N GLY A 70 -15.14 0.45 -21.78
CA GLY A 70 -15.75 1.77 -21.93
C GLY A 70 -14.86 2.85 -21.33
N THR A 71 -15.25 4.10 -21.52
CA THR A 71 -14.60 5.25 -20.88
C THR A 71 -15.63 6.15 -20.21
N ARG A 72 -15.17 7.16 -19.47
CA ARG A 72 -15.98 8.18 -18.81
C ARG A 72 -15.46 9.57 -19.16
N PRO A 73 -16.28 10.64 -19.05
CA PRO A 73 -15.81 12.01 -19.23
C PRO A 73 -14.63 12.34 -18.30
N SER A 74 -14.73 11.98 -17.02
CA SER A 74 -13.64 12.15 -16.04
C SER A 74 -12.38 11.31 -16.31
N TRP A 75 -12.37 10.45 -17.33
CA TRP A 75 -11.24 9.60 -17.71
C TRP A 75 -10.58 10.05 -19.02
N GLN A 76 -10.97 11.23 -19.52
CA GLN A 76 -10.49 11.83 -20.75
C GLN A 76 -9.85 13.18 -20.44
N TRP A 77 -8.69 13.44 -21.03
CA TRP A 77 -8.04 14.74 -20.93
C TRP A 77 -7.24 15.05 -22.18
N LYS A 78 -6.99 16.34 -22.42
CA LYS A 78 -6.16 16.81 -23.52
C LYS A 78 -4.88 17.44 -22.98
N ARG A 79 -3.79 17.25 -23.71
CA ARG A 79 -2.53 17.96 -23.44
C ARG A 79 -1.93 18.45 -24.74
N GLY A 80 -2.06 19.76 -24.97
CA GLY A 80 -1.78 20.32 -26.29
C GLY A 80 -2.77 19.75 -27.31
N SER A 81 -2.25 19.18 -28.40
CA SER A 81 -3.01 18.51 -29.45
C SER A 81 -3.20 17.01 -29.22
N THR A 82 -2.69 16.45 -28.13
CA THR A 82 -2.76 15.01 -27.84
C THR A 82 -3.96 14.68 -26.94
N ASP A 83 -4.85 13.82 -27.45
CA ASP A 83 -5.95 13.21 -26.72
C ASP A 83 -5.45 12.05 -25.85
N HIS A 84 -5.96 11.98 -24.63
CA HIS A 84 -5.70 10.89 -23.69
C HIS A 84 -7.04 10.35 -23.19
N ILE A 85 -7.23 9.03 -23.34
CA ILE A 85 -8.48 8.37 -22.96
C ILE A 85 -8.13 7.11 -22.17
N MET A 86 -8.53 7.05 -20.90
CA MET A 86 -8.51 5.81 -20.15
C MET A 86 -9.76 5.00 -20.47
N MET A 87 -9.58 3.81 -21.03
CA MET A 87 -10.62 2.80 -21.22
C MET A 87 -10.52 1.77 -20.11
N ALA A 88 -11.64 1.23 -19.63
CA ALA A 88 -11.65 0.21 -18.60
C ALA A 88 -12.71 -0.87 -18.85
N TRP A 89 -12.40 -2.08 -18.42
CA TRP A 89 -13.26 -3.26 -18.49
C TRP A 89 -13.02 -4.17 -17.26
N PRO A 90 -14.05 -4.86 -16.74
CA PRO A 90 -15.46 -4.74 -17.12
C PRO A 90 -16.12 -3.49 -16.52
N GLN A 91 -17.18 -2.98 -17.16
CA GLN A 91 -17.79 -1.70 -16.78
C GLN A 91 -18.56 -1.77 -15.46
N ASP A 92 -19.12 -2.95 -15.15
CA ASP A 92 -20.03 -3.22 -14.04
C ASP A 92 -19.32 -3.74 -12.78
N GLN A 93 -18.00 -3.87 -12.80
CA GLN A 93 -17.20 -4.28 -11.64
C GLN A 93 -16.42 -3.11 -11.06
N PRO A 94 -16.19 -3.09 -9.73
CA PRO A 94 -15.41 -2.04 -9.07
C PRO A 94 -13.89 -2.22 -9.26
N LEU A 95 -13.45 -3.42 -9.64
CA LEU A 95 -12.09 -3.73 -10.06
C LEU A 95 -12.06 -3.94 -11.57
N ARG A 96 -11.21 -3.20 -12.27
CA ARG A 96 -11.13 -3.22 -13.73
C ARG A 96 -9.70 -3.39 -14.21
N ALA A 97 -9.55 -3.94 -15.41
CA ALA A 97 -8.39 -3.69 -16.24
C ALA A 97 -8.63 -2.38 -17.00
N ALA A 98 -7.65 -1.49 -17.00
CA ALA A 98 -7.72 -0.24 -17.73
C ALA A 98 -6.54 -0.07 -18.68
N VAL A 99 -6.77 0.58 -19.80
CA VAL A 99 -5.78 0.88 -20.82
C VAL A 99 -5.89 2.35 -21.16
N LEU A 100 -4.77 3.04 -21.02
CA LEU A 100 -4.64 4.40 -21.50
C LEU A 100 -4.28 4.37 -22.99
N VAL A 101 -5.12 4.99 -23.80
CA VAL A 101 -4.85 5.24 -25.21
C VAL A 101 -4.57 6.72 -25.46
N MET A 102 -3.67 6.99 -26.39
CA MET A 102 -3.26 8.34 -26.75
C MET A 102 -3.14 8.50 -28.26
N GLY A 103 -3.35 9.71 -28.76
CA GLY A 103 -3.10 10.07 -30.16
C GLY A 103 -3.31 11.56 -30.39
N GLU A 104 -2.79 12.07 -31.49
CA GLU A 104 -3.07 13.45 -31.89
C GLU A 104 -4.55 13.61 -32.26
N GLU A 105 -5.08 14.82 -32.07
CA GLU A 105 -6.47 15.12 -32.33
C GLU A 105 -6.88 14.76 -33.77
N GLY A 106 -7.88 13.90 -33.90
CA GLY A 106 -8.36 13.39 -35.19
C GLY A 106 -7.53 12.25 -35.80
N GLU A 107 -6.46 11.81 -35.13
CA GLU A 107 -5.67 10.65 -35.53
C GLU A 107 -6.09 9.36 -34.80
N LYS A 108 -5.45 8.25 -35.16
CA LYS A 108 -5.71 6.95 -34.55
C LYS A 108 -5.07 6.89 -33.16
N LEU A 109 -5.88 6.62 -32.14
CA LEU A 109 -5.41 6.38 -30.77
C LEU A 109 -4.64 5.05 -30.68
N THR A 110 -3.57 5.04 -29.89
CA THR A 110 -2.71 3.88 -29.62
C THR A 110 -2.62 3.59 -28.12
N PRO A 111 -2.66 2.31 -27.70
CA PRO A 111 -2.48 1.96 -26.29
C PRO A 111 -1.05 2.27 -25.84
N VAL A 112 -0.93 2.85 -24.64
CA VAL A 112 0.35 3.29 -24.07
C VAL A 112 0.70 2.54 -22.80
N THR A 113 -0.29 2.32 -21.93
CA THR A 113 -0.09 1.56 -20.69
C THR A 113 -1.38 0.84 -20.29
N ALA A 114 -1.23 -0.28 -19.59
CA ALA A 114 -2.31 -1.05 -19.00
C ALA A 114 -2.13 -1.11 -17.48
N VAL A 115 -3.18 -0.78 -16.74
CA VAL A 115 -3.17 -0.70 -15.28
C VAL A 115 -4.36 -1.44 -14.70
N PRO A 116 -4.23 -2.14 -13.55
CA PRO A 116 -5.39 -2.44 -12.74
C PRO A 116 -5.98 -1.12 -12.25
N LEU A 117 -7.29 -0.93 -12.39
CA LEU A 117 -8.01 0.25 -11.94
C LEU A 117 -8.96 -0.17 -10.82
N LEU A 118 -8.69 0.33 -9.61
CA LEU A 118 -9.41 -0.02 -8.39
C LEU A 118 -10.40 1.11 -8.07
N ASP A 119 -11.68 0.82 -7.88
CA ASP A 119 -12.59 1.78 -7.26
C ASP A 119 -12.29 1.86 -5.76
N GLY A 120 -11.94 3.07 -5.32
CA GLY A 120 -11.62 3.36 -3.93
C GLY A 120 -12.75 3.99 -3.15
N LEU A 121 -12.49 4.25 -1.87
CA LEU A 121 -13.38 5.03 -1.01
C LEU A 121 -12.87 6.47 -0.90
N PRO A 122 -13.78 7.45 -0.78
CA PRO A 122 -13.41 8.86 -0.68
C PRO A 122 -12.73 9.15 0.67
N ASN A 123 -11.60 9.86 0.62
CA ASN A 123 -10.84 10.33 1.77
C ASN A 123 -10.32 11.75 1.48
N ASP A 124 -10.52 12.69 2.40
CA ASP A 124 -10.00 14.06 2.27
C ASP A 124 -8.54 14.12 2.73
N LEU A 125 -7.62 14.25 1.79
CA LEU A 125 -6.18 14.14 2.03
C LEU A 125 -5.45 15.36 1.46
N MET A 126 -4.44 15.83 2.18
CA MET A 126 -3.59 16.93 1.73
C MET A 126 -2.43 16.39 0.91
N VAL A 127 -2.16 16.97 -0.25
CA VAL A 127 -1.01 16.60 -1.08
C VAL A 127 0.28 17.06 -0.41
N GLU A 128 1.27 16.17 -0.32
CA GLU A 128 2.59 16.44 0.26
C GLU A 128 3.69 16.41 -0.81
N GLY A 129 3.49 15.63 -1.88
CA GLY A 129 4.48 15.50 -2.96
C GLY A 129 4.07 14.51 -4.03
N VAL A 130 4.84 14.50 -5.12
CA VAL A 130 4.62 13.65 -6.28
C VAL A 130 5.96 13.11 -6.76
N HIS A 131 6.05 11.79 -6.92
CA HIS A 131 7.13 11.12 -7.64
C HIS A 131 6.60 10.65 -9.00
N LEU A 132 6.96 11.39 -10.05
CA LEU A 132 6.59 11.07 -11.43
C LEU A 132 7.37 9.85 -11.91
N TRP A 133 6.66 8.87 -12.50
CA TRP A 133 7.31 7.76 -13.16
C TRP A 133 8.01 8.23 -14.45
N GLU A 134 9.12 7.58 -14.82
CA GLU A 134 9.90 7.91 -16.03
C GLU A 134 9.06 7.83 -17.31
N SER A 135 8.08 6.92 -17.34
CA SER A 135 7.11 6.83 -18.45
C SER A 135 6.26 8.09 -18.64
N GLY A 136 6.13 8.93 -17.61
CA GLY A 136 5.28 10.11 -17.60
C GLY A 136 3.78 9.84 -17.44
N MET A 137 3.36 8.57 -17.42
CA MET A 137 1.95 8.16 -17.50
C MET A 137 1.31 7.78 -16.16
N GLY A 138 2.11 7.75 -15.09
CA GLY A 138 1.65 7.49 -13.73
C GLY A 138 2.58 8.17 -12.72
N ALA A 139 2.13 8.26 -11.48
CA ALA A 139 2.95 8.83 -10.41
C ALA A 139 2.65 8.14 -9.08
N ASN A 140 3.61 8.19 -8.16
CA ASN A 140 3.34 7.93 -6.75
C ASN A 140 3.03 9.28 -6.10
N VAL A 141 1.87 9.41 -5.49
CA VAL A 141 1.41 10.65 -4.84
C VAL A 141 1.53 10.47 -3.33
N ALA A 142 2.19 11.42 -2.68
CA ALA A 142 2.30 11.51 -1.24
C ALA A 142 1.18 12.37 -0.69
N VAL A 143 0.50 11.88 0.35
CA VAL A 143 -0.59 12.57 1.02
C VAL A 143 -0.46 12.49 2.53
N SER A 144 -0.88 13.57 3.19
CA SER A 144 -0.87 13.72 4.64
C SER A 144 -2.12 13.12 5.25
N MET A 145 -1.92 12.11 6.09
CA MET A 145 -2.97 11.56 6.96
C MET A 145 -2.99 12.26 8.32
N ILE A 146 -1.84 12.69 8.83
CA ILE A 146 -1.72 13.41 10.09
C ILE A 146 -0.63 14.45 9.89
N GLU A 147 -0.95 15.72 10.16
CA GLU A 147 0.00 16.81 10.03
C GLU A 147 1.28 16.52 10.85
N GLY A 148 2.44 16.71 10.22
CA GLY A 148 3.75 16.47 10.84
C GLY A 148 4.13 14.99 11.03
N LYS A 149 3.37 14.05 10.46
CA LYS A 149 3.74 12.63 10.37
C LYS A 149 4.19 12.26 8.97
N ASN A 150 4.79 11.08 8.84
CA ASN A 150 5.23 10.57 7.54
C ASN A 150 4.02 10.42 6.59
N PRO A 151 4.13 10.91 5.34
CA PRO A 151 3.03 10.83 4.40
C PRO A 151 2.73 9.40 3.97
N MET A 152 1.46 9.14 3.66
CA MET A 152 1.02 7.96 2.94
C MET A 152 1.27 8.16 1.45
N TRP A 153 1.57 7.09 0.73
CA TRP A 153 1.82 7.11 -0.70
C TRP A 153 0.87 6.14 -1.38
N PHE A 154 0.36 6.50 -2.55
CA PHE A 154 -0.39 5.61 -3.42
C PHE A 154 0.00 5.85 -4.88
N PHE A 155 -0.20 4.85 -5.72
CA PHE A 155 -0.04 4.99 -7.16
C PHE A 155 -1.28 5.66 -7.76
N ASP A 156 -1.07 6.67 -8.60
CA ASP A 156 -2.11 7.35 -9.34
C ASP A 156 -2.09 6.94 -10.83
N PRO A 157 -3.05 6.10 -11.28
CA PRO A 157 -3.17 5.66 -12.66
C PRO A 157 -3.69 6.76 -13.60
N LEU A 158 -4.26 7.84 -13.05
CA LEU A 158 -4.81 8.98 -13.77
C LEU A 158 -4.00 10.25 -13.51
N TYR A 159 -2.73 10.13 -13.12
CA TYR A 159 -1.84 11.27 -12.89
C TYR A 159 -1.85 12.27 -14.05
N GLY A 160 -1.93 11.81 -15.30
CA GLY A 160 -2.00 12.69 -16.47
C GLY A 160 -3.18 13.69 -16.42
N ARG A 161 -4.31 13.25 -15.87
CA ARG A 161 -5.50 14.06 -15.60
C ARG A 161 -5.31 14.91 -14.35
N ASP A 162 -4.85 14.31 -13.25
CA ASP A 162 -4.83 14.93 -11.91
C ASP A 162 -3.67 15.91 -11.69
N ARG A 163 -2.64 15.88 -12.54
CA ARG A 163 -1.37 16.59 -12.35
C ARG A 163 -1.49 18.08 -12.02
N THR A 164 -2.47 18.79 -12.60
CA THR A 164 -2.64 20.23 -12.32
C THR A 164 -3.16 20.51 -10.92
N ASP A 165 -3.89 19.54 -10.34
CA ASP A 165 -4.51 19.66 -9.03
C ASP A 165 -3.63 19.10 -7.92
N LEU A 166 -2.64 18.26 -8.24
CA LEU A 166 -1.69 17.68 -7.28
C LEU A 166 -0.62 18.68 -6.78
N THR A 167 -1.07 19.84 -6.29
CA THR A 167 -0.21 20.89 -5.72
C THR A 167 0.02 20.62 -4.22
N PRO A 168 1.28 20.56 -3.74
CA PRO A 168 1.56 20.38 -2.31
C PRO A 168 0.89 21.43 -1.41
N GLY A 169 0.36 20.99 -0.28
CA GLY A 169 -0.39 21.81 0.68
C GLY A 169 -1.88 21.98 0.37
N VAL A 170 -2.38 21.44 -0.75
CA VAL A 170 -3.81 21.50 -1.12
C VAL A 170 -4.51 20.20 -0.71
N THR A 171 -5.70 20.32 -0.12
CA THR A 171 -6.56 19.18 0.23
C THR A 171 -7.54 18.87 -0.89
N HIS A 172 -7.61 17.59 -1.26
CA HIS A 172 -8.61 17.06 -2.18
C HIS A 172 -9.27 15.82 -1.60
N THR A 173 -10.44 15.48 -2.12
CA THR A 173 -11.05 14.17 -1.89
C THR A 173 -10.45 13.18 -2.89
N PHE A 174 -9.77 12.15 -2.36
CA PHE A 174 -9.19 11.05 -3.14
C PHE A 174 -10.02 9.78 -2.98
N LEU A 175 -10.25 9.06 -4.07
CA LEU A 175 -10.66 7.66 -4.02
C LEU A 175 -9.41 6.83 -3.76
N VAL A 176 -9.35 6.09 -2.65
CA VAL A 176 -8.21 5.25 -2.29
C VAL A 176 -8.64 3.80 -2.09
N ALA A 177 -7.89 2.88 -2.68
CA ALA A 177 -8.09 1.43 -2.59
C ALA A 177 -6.77 0.71 -2.36
N GLY A 178 -6.84 -0.48 -1.76
CA GLY A 178 -5.73 -1.41 -1.66
C GLY A 178 -5.90 -2.63 -2.57
N LEU A 179 -4.81 -3.14 -3.12
CA LEU A 179 -4.72 -4.47 -3.69
C LEU A 179 -3.89 -5.33 -2.76
N ALA A 180 -4.44 -6.45 -2.29
CA ALA A 180 -3.72 -7.38 -1.44
C ALA A 180 -2.69 -8.17 -2.26
N PHE A 181 -1.42 -8.11 -1.85
CA PHE A 181 -0.36 -9.00 -2.32
C PHE A 181 -0.24 -10.24 -1.43
N ALA A 182 -0.59 -10.11 -0.15
CA ALA A 182 -0.71 -11.21 0.79
C ALA A 182 -1.80 -10.88 1.82
N ILE A 183 -2.53 -11.90 2.26
CA ILE A 183 -3.54 -11.76 3.32
C ILE A 183 -3.62 -13.04 4.14
N ARG A 184 -3.86 -12.89 5.43
CA ARG A 184 -4.14 -14.00 6.34
C ARG A 184 -5.06 -13.54 7.46
N LYS A 185 -5.71 -14.49 8.14
CA LYS A 185 -6.35 -14.23 9.42
C LYS A 185 -5.30 -13.74 10.43
N ALA A 186 -5.63 -12.69 11.18
CA ALA A 186 -4.82 -12.27 12.30
C ALA A 186 -4.91 -13.36 13.39
N LEU A 187 -3.75 -13.91 13.78
CA LEU A 187 -3.67 -15.00 14.78
C LEU A 187 -3.04 -14.53 16.09
N LEU A 188 -2.37 -13.39 16.08
CA LEU A 188 -1.63 -12.87 17.22
C LEU A 188 -2.36 -11.68 17.79
N ASP A 189 -2.99 -11.86 18.94
CA ASP A 189 -3.63 -10.78 19.71
C ASP A 189 -2.64 -10.03 20.59
N GLN A 190 -1.42 -10.56 20.75
CA GLN A 190 -0.37 -9.93 21.53
C GLN A 190 0.91 -9.78 20.71
N MET A 191 1.47 -8.58 20.76
CA MET A 191 2.80 -8.29 20.26
C MET A 191 3.75 -8.20 21.45
N THR A 192 4.81 -9.02 21.40
CA THR A 192 5.88 -8.97 22.40
C THR A 192 6.95 -7.98 21.95
N ILE A 193 7.16 -6.93 22.75
CA ILE A 193 8.23 -5.96 22.57
C ILE A 193 9.30 -6.25 23.62
N THR A 194 10.51 -6.59 23.17
CA THR A 194 11.65 -6.93 24.05
C THR A 194 12.75 -5.87 24.04
N GLN A 195 12.62 -4.81 23.24
CA GLN A 195 13.62 -3.76 23.06
C GLN A 195 13.02 -2.48 22.43
N GLY A 196 13.74 -1.36 22.52
CA GLY A 196 13.35 -0.07 21.94
C GLY A 196 12.76 0.93 22.96
N PRO A 197 12.53 2.20 22.58
CA PRO A 197 12.21 3.27 23.54
C PRO A 197 11.00 3.00 24.44
N GLN A 198 9.96 2.36 23.89
CA GLN A 198 8.77 1.97 24.65
C GLN A 198 9.07 0.85 25.66
N TYR A 199 9.90 -0.13 25.30
CA TYR A 199 10.33 -1.18 26.22
C TYR A 199 11.26 -0.65 27.30
N GLU A 200 12.18 0.28 26.97
CA GLU A 200 13.06 0.88 27.97
C GLU A 200 12.29 1.70 29.00
N ALA A 201 11.31 2.52 28.56
CA ALA A 201 10.44 3.25 29.47
C ALA A 201 9.61 2.32 30.37
N TYR A 202 9.10 1.21 29.82
CA TYR A 202 8.43 0.17 30.58
C TYR A 202 9.37 -0.54 31.57
N ALA A 203 10.59 -0.85 31.15
CA ALA A 203 11.59 -1.53 31.98
C ALA A 203 12.00 -0.67 33.18
N GLU A 204 12.17 0.63 32.97
CA GLU A 204 12.47 1.59 34.03
C GLU A 204 11.35 1.63 35.08
N GLN A 205 10.09 1.80 34.64
CA GLN A 205 8.93 1.77 35.54
C GLN A 205 8.80 0.45 36.29
N TRP A 206 9.08 -0.68 35.62
CA TRP A 206 9.01 -1.99 36.23
C TRP A 206 10.10 -2.19 37.29
N LEU A 207 11.33 -1.72 37.04
CA LEU A 207 12.44 -1.82 37.98
C LEU A 207 12.23 -0.92 39.21
N GLU A 208 11.68 0.28 39.03
CA GLU A 208 11.29 1.15 40.14
C GLU A 208 10.23 0.48 41.03
N ALA A 209 9.25 -0.18 40.41
CA ALA A 209 8.21 -0.92 41.12
C ALA A 209 8.68 -2.24 41.76
N ASN A 210 9.86 -2.75 41.36
CA ASN A 210 10.43 -4.02 41.85
C ASN A 210 11.87 -3.86 42.38
N PRO A 211 12.04 -3.23 43.56
CA PRO A 211 13.37 -3.01 44.15
C PRO A 211 14.12 -4.33 44.39
N GLY A 212 15.39 -4.39 43.98
CA GLY A 212 16.24 -5.59 44.11
C GLY A 212 16.17 -6.56 42.93
N LYS A 213 15.35 -6.26 41.91
CA LYS A 213 15.41 -6.94 40.61
C LYS A 213 16.40 -6.25 39.68
N SER A 214 16.92 -7.02 38.74
CA SER A 214 17.88 -6.58 37.74
C SER A 214 17.22 -6.42 36.37
N ARG A 215 17.93 -5.78 35.43
CA ARG A 215 17.44 -5.59 34.05
C ARG A 215 17.06 -6.89 33.35
N LEU A 216 17.72 -8.00 33.69
CA LEU A 216 17.46 -9.34 33.14
C LEU A 216 16.15 -9.95 33.63
N ASP A 217 15.59 -9.44 34.74
CA ASP A 217 14.33 -9.91 35.32
C ASP A 217 13.11 -9.20 34.71
N VAL A 218 13.31 -8.15 33.91
CA VAL A 218 12.22 -7.39 33.29
C VAL A 218 11.52 -8.28 32.27
N PRO A 219 10.21 -8.57 32.44
CA PRO A 219 9.50 -9.41 31.50
C PRO A 219 9.29 -8.65 30.18
N PRO A 220 9.14 -9.34 29.05
CA PRO A 220 8.80 -8.69 27.78
C PRO A 220 7.54 -7.84 27.89
N LEU A 221 7.54 -6.67 27.25
CA LEU A 221 6.35 -5.82 27.18
C LEU A 221 5.35 -6.49 26.24
N GLN A 222 4.21 -6.93 26.78
CA GLN A 222 3.11 -7.45 25.98
C GLN A 222 2.16 -6.30 25.63
N VAL A 223 1.99 -6.05 24.33
CA VAL A 223 1.04 -5.08 23.82
C VAL A 223 -0.13 -5.84 23.21
N ASP A 224 -1.33 -5.59 23.73
CA ASP A 224 -2.57 -6.09 23.14
C ASP A 224 -2.84 -5.37 21.81
N VAL A 225 -2.98 -6.16 20.76
CA VAL A 225 -3.18 -5.76 19.36
C VAL A 225 -4.44 -6.40 18.76
N SER A 226 -5.30 -7.03 19.58
CA SER A 226 -6.54 -7.69 19.15
C SER A 226 -7.50 -6.74 18.44
N ASP A 227 -7.73 -5.56 19.02
CA ASP A 227 -8.65 -4.54 18.47
C ASP A 227 -7.94 -3.41 17.70
N ARG A 228 -6.64 -3.59 17.38
CA ARG A 228 -5.86 -2.51 16.75
C ARG A 228 -5.95 -2.53 15.24
N HIS A 229 -6.33 -1.38 14.69
CA HIS A 229 -6.20 -1.05 13.28
C HIS A 229 -4.86 -0.37 13.06
N MET A 230 -3.98 -0.98 12.27
CA MET A 230 -2.61 -0.52 12.06
C MET A 230 -2.28 -0.51 10.58
N ILE A 231 -1.63 0.55 10.12
CA ILE A 231 -1.08 0.63 8.77
C ILE A 231 0.35 1.17 8.86
N MET A 232 1.30 0.41 8.33
CA MET A 232 2.73 0.67 8.42
C MET A 232 3.34 0.61 7.03
N PRO A 233 4.34 1.45 6.73
CA PRO A 233 5.03 1.41 5.45
C PRO A 233 5.60 0.02 5.15
N GLY A 234 5.40 -0.45 3.92
CA GLY A 234 6.04 -1.65 3.38
C GLY A 234 7.41 -1.37 2.79
N ARG A 235 7.90 -2.32 1.98
CA ARG A 235 9.21 -2.26 1.32
C ARG A 235 9.29 -1.14 0.30
N ASN A 236 8.31 -1.03 -0.58
CA ASN A 236 8.29 0.00 -1.62
C ASN A 236 7.36 1.16 -1.22
N PHE A 237 7.53 2.30 -1.89
CA PHE A 237 6.48 3.32 -1.89
C PHE A 237 5.17 2.73 -2.42
N CYS A 238 4.04 3.22 -1.92
CA CYS A 238 2.70 2.69 -2.18
C CYS A 238 2.39 1.32 -1.56
N GLU A 239 3.37 0.61 -1.00
CA GLU A 239 3.13 -0.66 -0.29
C GLU A 239 3.06 -0.48 1.22
N TYR A 240 2.18 -1.26 1.87
CA TYR A 240 1.87 -1.18 3.29
C TYR A 240 1.64 -2.55 3.91
N GLN A 241 2.12 -2.74 5.13
CA GLN A 241 1.67 -3.78 6.03
C GLN A 241 0.52 -3.24 6.86
N MET A 242 -0.55 -4.00 6.98
CA MET A 242 -1.70 -3.56 7.76
C MET A 242 -2.34 -4.68 8.57
N ARG A 243 -3.01 -4.26 9.64
CA ARG A 243 -3.98 -5.04 10.39
C ARG A 243 -5.28 -4.26 10.46
N ALA A 244 -6.40 -4.92 10.19
CA ALA A 244 -7.72 -4.34 10.33
C ALA A 244 -8.79 -5.42 10.57
N VAL A 245 -9.94 -5.00 11.09
CA VAL A 245 -11.16 -5.80 11.15
C VAL A 245 -12.00 -5.52 9.91
N ILE A 246 -12.47 -6.58 9.26
CA ILE A 246 -13.34 -6.47 8.08
C ILE A 246 -14.73 -6.00 8.51
N GLU A 247 -15.20 -4.91 7.93
CA GLU A 247 -16.52 -4.32 8.22
C GLU A 247 -17.58 -4.79 7.22
N GLU A 248 -17.16 -5.00 5.96
CA GLU A 248 -18.03 -5.48 4.88
C GLU A 248 -17.21 -6.32 3.90
N VAL A 249 -17.86 -7.32 3.31
CA VAL A 249 -17.31 -8.15 2.24
C VAL A 249 -18.26 -8.09 1.05
N GLN A 250 -17.73 -7.75 -0.12
CA GLN A 250 -18.45 -7.83 -1.39
C GLN A 250 -17.73 -8.78 -2.35
N ASP A 251 -18.52 -9.52 -3.11
CA ASP A 251 -18.03 -10.33 -4.22
C ASP A 251 -17.93 -9.48 -5.48
N CYS A 252 -16.79 -9.54 -6.15
CA CYS A 252 -16.57 -8.98 -7.47
C CYS A 252 -15.67 -9.91 -8.27
N GLN A 253 -15.36 -9.52 -9.51
CA GLN A 253 -14.46 -10.30 -10.36
C GLN A 253 -13.72 -9.41 -11.34
N LEU A 254 -12.56 -9.90 -11.79
CA LEU A 254 -11.88 -9.38 -12.97
C LEU A 254 -11.83 -10.51 -14.01
N ASP A 255 -12.52 -10.35 -15.13
CA ASP A 255 -12.82 -11.46 -16.04
C ASP A 255 -13.46 -12.63 -15.27
N LYS A 256 -12.79 -13.80 -15.29
CA LYS A 256 -13.21 -15.02 -14.59
C LYS A 256 -12.55 -15.17 -13.23
N MET A 257 -11.65 -14.27 -12.83
CA MET A 257 -11.00 -14.33 -11.53
C MET A 257 -11.94 -13.82 -10.45
N PRO A 258 -12.34 -14.65 -9.47
CA PRO A 258 -13.09 -14.18 -8.31
C PRO A 258 -12.22 -13.29 -7.43
N VAL A 259 -12.79 -12.19 -6.96
CA VAL A 259 -12.13 -11.21 -6.09
C VAL A 259 -13.07 -10.81 -4.97
N LYS A 260 -12.55 -10.75 -3.74
CA LYS A 260 -13.27 -10.17 -2.60
C LYS A 260 -12.86 -8.72 -2.43
N ALA A 261 -13.83 -7.82 -2.30
CA ALA A 261 -13.64 -6.46 -1.85
C ALA A 261 -13.92 -6.39 -0.35
N LEU A 262 -12.88 -6.10 0.44
CA LEU A 262 -12.90 -6.08 1.91
C LEU A 262 -12.86 -4.64 2.39
N PHE A 263 -13.92 -4.18 3.05
CA PHE A 263 -14.02 -2.81 3.54
C PHE A 263 -13.46 -2.73 4.96
N VAL A 264 -12.57 -1.77 5.19
CA VAL A 264 -11.92 -1.56 6.47
C VAL A 264 -11.80 -0.06 6.78
N THR A 265 -11.83 0.29 8.06
CA THR A 265 -11.67 1.65 8.54
C THR A 265 -10.47 1.74 9.49
N PHE A 266 -9.67 2.79 9.39
CA PHE A 266 -8.58 3.10 10.33
C PHE A 266 -8.95 4.37 11.10
N PRO A 267 -9.29 4.26 12.40
CA PRO A 267 -9.69 5.42 13.19
C PRO A 267 -8.51 6.34 13.47
N PHE A 268 -8.79 7.65 13.51
CA PHE A 268 -7.86 8.67 14.00
C PHE A 268 -8.53 9.45 15.13
N GLU A 269 -7.73 9.96 16.07
CA GLU A 269 -8.25 10.68 17.24
C GLU A 269 -8.80 12.07 16.88
N ASN A 270 -8.19 12.77 15.92
CA ASN A 270 -8.42 14.19 15.66
C ASN A 270 -8.89 14.50 14.23
N ARG A 271 -9.37 13.50 13.47
CA ARG A 271 -9.87 13.66 12.10
C ARG A 271 -10.78 12.50 11.69
N GLU A 272 -11.46 12.67 10.56
CA GLU A 272 -12.20 11.59 9.91
C GLU A 272 -11.30 10.37 9.64
N PRO A 273 -11.82 9.15 9.84
CA PRO A 273 -11.06 7.92 9.71
C PRO A 273 -10.66 7.69 8.25
N LEU A 274 -9.55 6.98 8.05
CA LEU A 274 -9.20 6.50 6.71
C LEU A 274 -10.06 5.29 6.38
N ARG A 275 -10.76 5.35 5.27
CA ARG A 275 -11.61 4.26 4.78
C ARG A 275 -10.96 3.66 3.55
N LEU A 276 -10.76 2.35 3.56
CA LEU A 276 -10.19 1.62 2.43
C LEU A 276 -11.09 0.46 2.04
N VAL A 277 -11.15 0.20 0.74
CA VAL A 277 -11.56 -1.09 0.20
C VAL A 277 -10.31 -1.82 -0.27
N ILE A 278 -10.18 -3.09 0.11
CA ILE A 278 -9.04 -3.93 -0.23
C ILE A 278 -9.52 -5.06 -1.13
N TYR A 279 -9.01 -5.10 -2.35
CA TYR A 279 -9.28 -6.15 -3.31
C TYR A 279 -8.31 -7.31 -3.08
N ALA A 280 -8.84 -8.50 -2.84
CA ALA A 280 -8.08 -9.73 -2.68
C ALA A 280 -8.58 -10.78 -3.68
N SER A 281 -7.74 -11.15 -4.64
CA SER A 281 -8.09 -12.19 -5.62
C SER A 281 -8.11 -13.57 -4.95
N LYS A 282 -8.81 -14.53 -5.56
CA LYS A 282 -8.79 -15.92 -5.10
C LYS A 282 -7.36 -16.49 -5.01
N MET A 283 -6.45 -16.03 -5.86
CA MET A 283 -5.03 -16.42 -5.83
C MET A 283 -4.33 -16.01 -4.54
N VAL A 284 -4.64 -14.81 -4.03
CA VAL A 284 -4.05 -14.26 -2.80
C VAL A 284 -4.75 -14.83 -1.56
N LEU A 285 -6.07 -15.03 -1.64
CA LEU A 285 -6.86 -15.60 -0.56
C LEU A 285 -6.51 -17.07 -0.29
N GLY A 286 -6.22 -17.84 -1.33
CA GLY A 286 -6.05 -19.29 -1.19
C GLY A 286 -7.32 -19.92 -0.59
N ASP A 287 -7.17 -20.59 0.55
CA ASP A 287 -8.28 -21.21 1.30
C ASP A 287 -8.96 -20.27 2.30
N LEU A 288 -8.46 -19.03 2.48
CA LEU A 288 -9.09 -18.05 3.33
C LEU A 288 -10.43 -17.61 2.73
N GLU A 289 -11.50 -17.76 3.50
CA GLU A 289 -12.79 -17.12 3.22
C GLU A 289 -12.96 -15.95 4.20
N PRO A 290 -12.82 -14.68 3.76
CA PRO A 290 -12.96 -13.53 4.65
C PRO A 290 -14.41 -13.30 5.08
N GLU A 291 -14.61 -13.03 6.37
CA GLU A 291 -15.92 -12.75 6.94
C GLU A 291 -15.96 -11.39 7.66
N VAL A 292 -17.14 -10.79 7.77
CA VAL A 292 -17.35 -9.57 8.57
C VAL A 292 -17.01 -9.84 10.04
N GLY A 293 -16.32 -8.89 10.68
CA GLY A 293 -15.82 -9.00 12.05
C GLY A 293 -14.49 -9.77 12.17
N GLN A 294 -13.97 -10.32 11.08
CA GLN A 294 -12.69 -11.02 11.10
C GLN A 294 -11.52 -10.03 11.05
N ALA A 295 -10.58 -10.17 12.00
CA ALA A 295 -9.30 -9.50 11.95
C ALA A 295 -8.35 -10.16 10.92
N ILE A 296 -7.70 -9.34 10.11
CA ILE A 296 -6.75 -9.77 9.08
C ILE A 296 -5.41 -9.04 9.22
N ASP A 297 -4.32 -9.74 8.87
CA ASP A 297 -3.05 -9.12 8.54
C ASP A 297 -2.89 -9.16 7.01
N ALA A 298 -2.49 -8.06 6.38
CA ALA A 298 -2.29 -7.99 4.94
C ALA A 298 -1.05 -7.19 4.54
N TYR A 299 -0.46 -7.56 3.41
CA TYR A 299 0.48 -6.74 2.66
C TYR A 299 -0.25 -6.21 1.43
N ILE A 300 -0.39 -4.89 1.32
CA ILE A 300 -1.19 -4.25 0.28
C ILE A 300 -0.38 -3.25 -0.52
N TRP A 301 -0.80 -3.03 -1.76
CA TRP A 301 -0.38 -1.92 -2.60
C TRP A 301 -1.54 -0.94 -2.76
N LEU A 302 -1.30 0.35 -2.47
CA LEU A 302 -2.32 1.38 -2.54
C LEU A 302 -2.35 2.05 -3.90
N GLN A 303 -3.57 2.22 -4.40
CA GLN A 303 -3.90 3.03 -5.56
C GLN A 303 -4.84 4.14 -5.13
N GLY A 304 -4.66 5.34 -5.68
CA GLY A 304 -5.59 6.44 -5.44
C GLY A 304 -5.62 7.45 -6.57
N ARG A 305 -6.70 8.22 -6.64
CA ARG A 305 -6.92 9.28 -7.63
C ARG A 305 -7.86 10.33 -7.08
N ILE A 306 -7.83 11.55 -7.60
CA ILE A 306 -8.87 12.54 -7.28
C ILE A 306 -10.23 11.98 -7.73
N ILE A 307 -11.28 12.28 -6.97
CA ILE A 307 -12.65 11.81 -7.28
C ILE A 307 -13.03 12.09 -8.74
N ASP A 308 -13.74 11.15 -9.35
CA ASP A 308 -14.21 11.27 -10.72
C ASP A 308 -15.37 12.26 -10.77
N ILE A 309 -15.13 13.46 -11.31
CA ILE A 309 -16.17 14.48 -11.51
C ILE A 309 -16.66 14.36 -12.97
N ASP A 310 -17.79 13.70 -13.16
CA ASP A 310 -18.46 13.55 -14.47
C ASP A 310 -19.32 14.78 -14.84
N GLU A 311 -18.86 15.98 -14.49
CA GLU A 311 -19.46 17.21 -15.02
C GLU A 311 -19.00 17.35 -16.49
N GLY A 312 -19.96 17.53 -17.41
CA GLY A 312 -19.67 17.77 -18.82
C GLY A 312 -18.71 18.95 -19.01
N PRO A 313 -18.02 19.04 -20.15
CA PRO A 313 -16.85 19.91 -20.31
C PRO A 313 -17.13 21.33 -19.83
N GLN A 314 -16.35 21.80 -18.84
CA GLN A 314 -16.28 23.22 -18.53
C GLN A 314 -15.74 23.92 -19.78
N GLN A 315 -16.60 24.75 -20.37
CA GLN A 315 -16.34 25.53 -21.59
C GLN A 315 -15.23 26.55 -21.40
#